data_AF-A0A352R2L1-F1
#
_entry.id   AF-A0A352R2L1-F1
#
_cell.length_a   1.000
_cell.length_b   1.000
_cell.length_c   1.000
_cell.angle_alpha   90.00
_cell.angle_beta   90.00
_cell.angle_gamma   90.00
#
_symmetry.space_group_name_H-M   'P 1'
#
loop_
_entity.id
_entity.type
_entity.pdbx_description
1 polymer ?
#
loop_
_entity_poly.entity_id
_entity_poly.type
_entity_poly.pdbx_seq_one_letter_code
_entity_poly.pdbx_strand_id
1 'polypeptide(L)'
;MYPRPIEKASPAAQTMYKIALPVALIVWLLPLIAVALTSVRSQADIISGNYWGWPTSFNMLENYTSIFQQTPIGQYIFNSFR
;
A
#
# COMPACT_ATOMS: atom_id res chain seq x y z
N MET A 1 -15.02 -18.05 25.04
CA MET A 1 -15.10 -19.12 24.02
C MET A 1 -14.22 -18.68 22.86
N TYR A 2 -13.03 -19.28 22.70
CA TYR A 2 -12.17 -18.98 21.55
C TYR A 2 -12.88 -19.42 20.27
N PRO A 3 -12.71 -18.71 19.14
CA PRO A 3 -13.23 -19.18 17.86
C PRO A 3 -12.76 -20.62 17.59
N ARG A 4 -13.65 -21.47 17.07
CA ARG A 4 -13.33 -22.86 16.77
C ARG A 4 -12.16 -22.89 15.75
N PRO A 5 -11.10 -23.68 15.99
CA PRO A 5 -10.00 -23.80 15.04
C PRO A 5 -10.51 -24.15 13.64
N ILE A 6 -9.99 -23.48 12.60
CA ILE A 6 -10.41 -23.69 11.21
C ILE A 6 -10.17 -25.14 10.74
N GLU A 7 -9.16 -25.80 11.32
CA GLU A 7 -8.84 -27.22 11.10
C GLU A 7 -10.02 -28.17 11.43
N LYS A 8 -10.90 -27.76 12.35
CA LYS A 8 -12.10 -28.52 12.73
C LYS A 8 -13.34 -28.16 11.89
N ALA A 9 -13.22 -27.23 10.94
CA ALA A 9 -14.29 -26.87 10.02
C ALA A 9 -14.34 -27.86 8.83
N SER A 10 -15.40 -27.80 8.04
CA SER A 10 -15.51 -28.62 6.82
C SER A 10 -14.37 -28.33 5.83
N PRO A 11 -13.95 -29.30 5.01
CA PRO A 11 -12.89 -29.09 4.01
C PRO A 11 -13.17 -27.91 3.07
N ALA A 12 -14.44 -27.70 2.70
CA ALA A 12 -14.87 -26.58 1.89
C ALA A 12 -14.63 -25.22 2.59
N ALA A 13 -14.98 -25.12 3.88
CA ALA A 13 -14.75 -23.90 4.65
C ALA A 13 -13.26 -23.61 4.83
N GLN A 14 -12.43 -24.65 5.02
CA GLN A 14 -10.98 -24.50 5.12
C GLN A 14 -10.37 -23.97 3.82
N THR A 15 -10.73 -24.53 2.67
CA THR A 15 -10.26 -24.08 1.36
C THR A 15 -10.72 -22.66 1.07
N MET A 16 -12.00 -22.36 1.33
CA MET A 16 -12.54 -21.01 1.17
C MET A 16 -11.77 -20.01 2.02
N TYR A 17 -11.50 -20.33 3.29
CA TYR A 17 -10.74 -19.46 4.18
C TYR A 17 -9.31 -19.22 3.66
N LYS A 18 -8.61 -20.27 3.21
CA LYS A 18 -7.25 -20.18 2.67
C LYS A 18 -7.13 -19.31 1.42
N ILE A 19 -8.21 -19.18 0.63
CA ILE A 19 -8.26 -18.35 -0.58
C ILE A 19 -8.79 -16.95 -0.27
N ALA A 20 -9.91 -16.87 0.46
CA ALA A 20 -10.56 -15.61 0.76
C ALA A 20 -9.70 -14.71 1.65
N LEU A 21 -8.93 -15.27 2.58
CA LEU A 21 -8.06 -14.50 3.46
C LEU A 21 -6.98 -13.71 2.68
N PRO A 22 -6.11 -14.32 1.85
CA PRO A 22 -5.13 -13.57 1.07
C PRO A 22 -5.78 -12.61 0.08
N VAL A 23 -6.90 -12.97 -0.54
CA VAL A 23 -7.64 -12.06 -1.43
C VAL A 23 -8.14 -10.83 -0.67
N ALA A 24 -8.76 -11.03 0.49
CA ALA A 24 -9.22 -9.94 1.35
C ALA A 24 -8.06 -9.06 1.80
N LEU A 25 -6.91 -9.63 2.14
CA LEU A 25 -5.70 -8.87 2.48
C LEU A 25 -5.18 -8.04 1.29
N ILE A 26 -5.13 -8.60 0.08
CA ILE A 26 -4.71 -7.86 -1.12
C ILE A 26 -5.66 -6.70 -1.37
N VAL A 27 -6.98 -6.94 -1.36
CA VAL A 27 -8.00 -5.91 -1.55
C VAL A 27 -7.90 -4.83 -0.47
N TRP A 28 -7.67 -5.22 0.77
CA TRP A 28 -7.49 -4.31 1.89
C TRP A 28 -6.23 -3.44 1.75
N LEU A 29 -5.16 -3.98 1.16
CA LEU A 29 -3.91 -3.27 0.93
C LEU A 29 -3.87 -2.45 -0.35
N LEU A 30 -4.84 -2.61 -1.28
CA LEU A 30 -4.93 -1.83 -2.52
C LEU A 30 -4.70 -0.31 -2.33
N PRO A 31 -5.31 0.40 -1.36
CA PRO A 31 -5.06 1.82 -1.17
C PRO A 31 -3.60 2.13 -0.80
N LEU A 32 -2.96 1.31 0.03
CA LEU A 32 -1.55 1.49 0.40
C LEU A 32 -0.61 1.18 -0.78
N ILE A 33 -0.94 0.16 -1.57
CA ILE A 33 -0.21 -0.17 -2.80
C ILE A 33 -0.35 0.99 -3.80
N ALA A 34 -1.53 1.57 -3.96
CA ALA A 34 -1.75 2.72 -4.82
C ALA A 34 -0.87 3.91 -4.39
N VAL A 35 -0.86 4.25 -3.10
CA VAL A 35 -0.01 5.32 -2.55
C VAL A 35 1.47 5.04 -2.83
N ALA A 36 1.95 3.82 -2.59
CA ALA A 36 3.33 3.43 -2.85
C ALA A 36 3.70 3.49 -4.34
N LEU A 37 2.80 3.08 -5.24
CA LEU A 37 3.01 3.20 -6.69
C LEU A 37 3.05 4.66 -7.13
N THR A 38 2.19 5.52 -6.57
CA THR A 38 2.22 6.94 -6.89
C THR A 38 3.46 7.65 -6.36
N SER A 39 4.04 7.21 -5.23
CA SER A 39 5.23 7.86 -4.66
C SER A 39 6.50 7.65 -5.49
N VAL A 40 6.54 6.65 -6.36
CA VAL A 40 7.69 6.36 -7.24
C VAL A 40 7.50 6.81 -8.68
N ARG A 41 6.31 7.29 -9.06
CA ARG A 41 5.97 7.74 -10.42
C ARG A 41 6.31 9.20 -10.66
N SER A 42 6.44 9.56 -11.93
CA SER A 42 6.50 10.97 -12.33
C SER A 42 5.14 11.66 -12.21
N GLN A 43 5.17 12.99 -12.13
CA GLN A 43 3.94 13.80 -12.15
C GLN A 43 3.18 13.65 -13.48
N ALA A 44 3.89 13.45 -14.60
CA ALA A 44 3.28 13.22 -15.90
C ALA A 44 2.48 11.89 -15.96
N ASP A 45 3.00 10.82 -15.38
CA ASP A 45 2.27 9.54 -15.25
C ASP A 45 0.98 9.70 -14.44
N ILE A 46 1.03 10.50 -13.35
CA ILE A 46 -0.14 10.74 -12.49
C ILE A 46 -1.21 11.57 -13.22
N ILE A 47 -0.82 12.63 -13.93
CA ILE A 47 -1.74 13.53 -14.65
C ILE A 47 -2.37 12.83 -15.85
N SER A 48 -1.64 11.92 -16.52
CA SER A 48 -2.15 11.13 -17.64
C SER A 48 -3.05 9.96 -17.22
N GLY A 49 -3.24 9.72 -15.92
CA GLY A 49 -4.09 8.64 -15.39
C GLY A 49 -3.41 7.27 -15.29
N ASN A 50 -2.09 7.19 -15.44
CA ASN A 50 -1.31 5.96 -15.33
C ASN A 50 -1.02 5.57 -13.86
N TYR A 51 -2.07 5.24 -13.10
CA TYR A 51 -1.95 4.89 -11.67
C TYR A 51 -1.44 3.45 -11.44
N TRP A 52 -1.90 2.49 -12.26
CA TRP A 52 -1.68 1.06 -12.06
C TRP A 52 -0.76 0.41 -13.10
N GLY A 53 -0.50 1.08 -14.22
CA GLY A 53 0.33 0.54 -15.31
C GLY A 53 1.82 0.59 -15.01
N TRP A 54 2.63 0.25 -16.01
CA TRP A 54 4.08 0.42 -15.92
C TRP A 54 4.44 1.92 -15.95
N PRO A 55 5.29 2.42 -15.05
CA PRO A 55 5.70 3.82 -15.05
C PRO A 55 6.58 4.14 -16.26
N THR A 56 6.42 5.35 -16.79
CA THR A 56 7.30 5.84 -17.87
C THR A 56 8.67 6.25 -17.32
N SER A 57 8.71 6.73 -16.08
CA SER A 57 9.95 6.97 -15.34
C SER A 57 9.80 6.68 -13.84
N PHE A 58 10.89 6.24 -13.23
CA PHE A 58 10.98 6.02 -11.78
C PHE A 58 11.59 7.25 -11.11
N ASN A 59 10.78 8.03 -10.38
CA ASN A 59 11.17 9.29 -9.74
C ASN A 59 11.24 9.17 -8.21
N MET A 60 11.51 7.97 -7.67
CA MET A 60 11.55 7.73 -6.22
C MET A 60 12.50 8.68 -5.48
N LEU A 61 13.75 8.83 -5.93
CA LEU A 61 14.71 9.68 -5.24
C LEU A 61 14.26 11.16 -5.23
N GLU A 62 13.80 11.66 -6.36
CA GLU A 62 13.32 13.04 -6.51
C GLU A 62 12.07 13.31 -5.65
N ASN A 63 11.06 12.44 -5.72
CA ASN A 63 9.83 12.59 -4.96
C ASN A 63 10.11 12.56 -3.45
N TYR A 64 10.97 11.66 -2.96
CA TYR A 64 11.23 11.57 -1.53
C TYR A 64 12.11 12.74 -1.04
N THR A 65 13.12 13.15 -1.81
CA THR A 65 13.97 14.29 -1.44
C THR A 65 13.22 15.61 -1.49
N SER A 66 12.33 15.80 -2.46
CA SER A 66 11.53 17.03 -2.60
C SER A 66 10.68 17.32 -1.37
N ILE A 67 10.13 16.29 -0.71
CA ILE A 67 9.33 16.48 0.51
C ILE A 67 10.17 17.14 1.62
N PHE A 68 11.43 16.75 1.78
CA PHE A 68 12.32 17.34 2.78
C PHE A 68 12.83 18.74 2.41
N GLN A 69 12.89 19.05 1.12
CA GLN A 69 13.35 20.37 0.63
C GLN A 69 12.22 21.40 0.58
N GLN A 70 11.01 20.97 0.24
CA GLN A 70 9.87 21.86 -0.02
C GLN A 70 8.92 21.97 1.17
N THR A 71 9.04 21.09 2.18
CA THR A 71 8.17 21.09 3.36
C THR A 71 8.98 20.93 4.65
N PRO A 72 8.49 21.45 5.79
CA PRO A 72 9.15 21.27 7.09
C PRO A 72 8.87 19.89 7.71
N ILE A 73 8.74 18.83 6.89
CA ILE A 73 8.36 17.48 7.34
C ILE A 73 9.28 16.93 8.43
N GLY A 74 10.59 17.26 8.40
CA GLY A 74 11.53 16.83 9.42
C GLY A 74 11.16 17.32 10.82
N GLN A 75 10.67 18.57 10.90
CA GLN A 75 10.15 19.11 12.16
C GLN A 75 8.86 18.40 12.58
N TYR A 76 7.97 18.09 11.66
CA TYR A 76 6.70 17.40 11.95
C TYR A 76 6.93 15.97 12.45
N ILE A 77 7.88 15.25 11.86
CA ILE A 77 8.30 13.92 12.32
C ILE A 77 8.85 14.02 13.74
N PHE A 78 9.77 14.96 14.00
CA PHE A 78 10.31 15.16 15.34
C PHE A 78 9.24 15.50 16.38
N ASN A 79 8.29 16.37 16.03
CA ASN A 79 7.17 16.74 16.89
C ASN A 79 6.27 15.55 17.24
N SER A 80 6.19 14.53 16.38
CA SER A 80 5.35 13.34 16.60
C SER A 80 5.94 12.39 17.65
N PHE A 81 7.22 12.55 18.01
CA PHE A 81 7.90 11.78 19.06
C PHE A 81 7.95 12.49 20.41
N ARG A 82 7.56 13.77 20.47
CA ARG A 82 7.43 14.53 21.71
C ARG A 82 6.01 14.45 22.23
#